data_AF-A0A945H7E7-F1
#
_entry.id   AF-A0A945H7E7-F1
#
_cell.length_a   1.000
_cell.length_b   1.000
_cell.length_c   1.000
_cell.angle_alpha   90.00
_cell.angle_beta   90.00
_cell.angle_gamma   90.00
#
_symmetry.space_group_name_H-M   'P 1'
#
loop_
_entity.id
_entity.type
_entity.pdbx_description
1 polymer ?
#
loop_
_entity_poly.entity_id
_entity_poly.type
_entity_poly.pdbx_seq_one_letter_code
_entity_poly.pdbx_strand_id
1 'polypeptide(L)'
;MTEPMQRLSRFKLFCYGVTDMPLHFALTPVLIFVPNYYTSEMGISLILLGNMLLLARVMDVFTDPLVGYWSDRTRSRWGRRRPWIVVGMPILTLSFYFLFLPSGKVGAGYLFACIMGLYLALTMILIPYYSWAAELSDDYRERSRITGWRSAIGIVGNIAAQGVPILFLVLFNYGGDEAVMTIL
;
A
#
# COMPACT_ATOMS: atom_id res chain seq x y z
N MET A 1 -22.28 -23.42 28.46
CA MET A 1 -22.43 -24.00 27.11
C MET A 1 -21.73 -23.05 26.14
N THR A 2 -20.51 -23.38 25.72
CA THR A 2 -19.79 -22.60 24.70
C THR A 2 -20.35 -23.01 23.35
N GLU A 3 -21.03 -22.10 22.64
CA GLU A 3 -21.45 -22.37 21.27
C GLU A 3 -20.26 -22.82 20.42
N PRO A 4 -20.46 -23.77 19.48
CA PRO A 4 -19.40 -24.22 18.60
C PRO A 4 -18.88 -23.04 17.78
N MET A 5 -17.65 -22.61 18.07
CA MET A 5 -16.97 -21.48 17.44
C MET A 5 -16.98 -21.61 15.91
N GLN A 6 -17.69 -20.71 15.24
CA GLN A 6 -17.84 -20.72 13.79
C GLN A 6 -16.53 -20.23 13.12
N ARG A 7 -15.61 -21.15 12.84
CA ARG A 7 -14.34 -20.84 12.15
C ARG A 7 -14.61 -20.43 10.70
N LEU A 8 -13.90 -19.40 10.24
CA LEU A 8 -13.94 -19.02 8.83
C LEU A 8 -13.22 -20.07 7.98
N SER A 9 -13.84 -20.41 6.85
CA SER A 9 -13.25 -21.28 5.84
C SER A 9 -11.94 -20.67 5.32
N ARG A 10 -10.95 -21.52 5.05
CA ARG A 10 -9.66 -21.12 4.47
C ARG A 10 -9.83 -20.32 3.18
N PHE A 11 -10.85 -20.63 2.39
CA PHE A 11 -11.16 -19.88 1.17
C PHE A 11 -11.54 -18.42 1.46
N LYS A 12 -12.36 -18.16 2.51
CA LYS A 12 -12.72 -16.79 2.90
C LYS A 12 -11.50 -16.01 3.41
N LEU A 13 -10.62 -16.67 4.17
CA LEU A 13 -9.37 -16.08 4.65
C LEU A 13 -8.44 -15.74 3.48
N PHE A 14 -8.34 -16.62 2.49
CA PHE A 14 -7.59 -16.40 1.28
C PHE A 14 -8.15 -15.21 0.47
N CYS A 15 -9.46 -15.20 0.17
CA CYS A 15 -10.09 -14.09 -0.55
C CYS A 15 -9.89 -12.74 0.16
N TYR A 16 -9.98 -12.72 1.49
CA TYR A 16 -9.70 -11.53 2.27
C TYR A 16 -8.24 -11.08 2.11
N GLY A 17 -7.28 -12.00 2.31
CA GLY A 17 -5.85 -11.68 2.24
C GLY A 17 -5.34 -11.32 0.84
N VAL A 18 -5.94 -11.85 -0.23
CA VAL A 18 -5.61 -11.47 -1.62
C VAL A 18 -5.82 -9.98 -1.88
N THR A 19 -6.71 -9.32 -1.12
CA THR A 19 -6.91 -7.87 -1.24
C THR A 19 -5.68 -7.06 -0.79
N ASP A 20 -4.83 -7.63 0.08
CA ASP A 20 -3.60 -7.00 0.59
C ASP A 20 -2.43 -7.11 -0.39
N MET A 21 -2.46 -8.14 -1.26
CA MET A 21 -1.36 -8.47 -2.17
C MET A 21 -1.02 -7.31 -3.13
N PRO A 22 -1.97 -6.67 -3.82
CA PRO A 22 -1.66 -5.55 -4.73
C PRO A 22 -1.08 -4.33 -4.01
N LEU A 23 -1.50 -4.07 -2.76
CA LEU A 23 -0.97 -2.97 -1.95
C LEU A 23 0.50 -3.20 -1.63
N HIS A 24 0.85 -4.40 -1.15
CA HIS A 24 2.23 -4.77 -0.89
C HIS A 24 3.06 -4.79 -2.19
N PHE A 25 2.49 -5.31 -3.28
CA PHE A 25 3.16 -5.32 -4.57
C PHE A 25 3.49 -3.90 -5.04
N ALA A 26 2.55 -2.97 -4.94
CA ALA A 26 2.73 -1.58 -5.37
C ALA A 26 3.68 -0.80 -4.45
N LEU A 27 3.58 -0.96 -3.12
CA LEU A 27 4.37 -0.16 -2.18
C LEU A 27 5.87 -0.49 -2.18
N THR A 28 6.21 -1.74 -2.51
CA THR A 28 7.60 -2.20 -2.53
C THR A 28 8.49 -1.33 -3.45
N PRO A 29 8.16 -1.14 -4.74
CA PRO A 29 8.96 -0.28 -5.61
C PRO A 29 8.96 1.19 -5.19
N VAL A 30 7.90 1.71 -4.54
CA VAL A 30 7.94 3.08 -4.00
C VAL A 30 9.05 3.22 -2.98
N LEU A 31 9.16 2.28 -2.04
CA LEU A 31 10.15 2.38 -0.95
C LEU A 31 11.59 2.23 -1.45
N ILE A 32 11.80 1.48 -2.53
CA ILE A 32 13.15 1.18 -3.06
C ILE A 32 13.56 2.17 -4.15
N PHE A 33 12.71 2.41 -5.15
CA PHE A 33 13.07 3.20 -6.33
C PHE A 33 12.91 4.70 -6.11
N VAL A 34 11.86 5.16 -5.41
CA VAL A 34 11.57 6.60 -5.32
C VAL A 34 12.70 7.36 -4.63
N PRO A 35 13.25 6.91 -3.49
CA PRO A 35 14.38 7.62 -2.90
C PRO A 35 15.58 7.70 -3.84
N ASN A 36 16.00 6.57 -4.40
CA ASN A 36 17.17 6.52 -5.29
C ASN A 36 16.99 7.33 -6.57
N TYR A 37 15.83 7.22 -7.23
CA TYR A 37 15.55 7.95 -8.47
C TYR A 37 15.50 9.46 -8.24
N TYR A 38 14.82 9.92 -7.19
CA TYR A 38 14.68 11.35 -6.97
C TYR A 38 15.95 12.00 -6.40
N THR A 39 16.79 11.26 -5.67
CA THR A 39 18.06 11.80 -5.16
C THR A 39 19.17 11.75 -6.20
N SER A 40 19.33 10.63 -6.92
CA SER A 40 20.45 10.44 -7.85
C SER A 40 20.18 11.04 -9.23
N GLU A 41 18.99 10.86 -9.80
CA GLU A 41 18.69 11.31 -11.17
C GLU A 41 18.10 12.72 -11.19
N MET A 42 17.23 13.05 -10.23
CA MET A 42 16.54 14.34 -10.18
C MET A 42 17.23 15.38 -9.27
N GLY A 43 18.30 14.99 -8.57
CA GLY A 43 19.10 15.88 -7.73
C GLY A 43 18.37 16.46 -6.50
N ILE A 44 17.26 15.85 -6.07
CA ILE A 44 16.59 16.26 -4.83
C ILE A 44 17.44 15.81 -3.64
N SER A 45 17.75 16.74 -2.73
CA SER A 45 18.49 16.38 -1.52
C SER A 45 17.77 15.30 -0.70
N LEU A 46 18.52 14.30 -0.23
CA LEU A 46 18.01 13.23 0.64
C LEU A 46 17.35 13.80 1.91
N ILE A 47 17.88 14.90 2.46
CA ILE A 47 17.31 15.57 3.64
C ILE A 47 15.91 16.12 3.32
N LEU A 48 15.75 16.72 2.15
CA LEU A 48 14.47 17.29 1.72
C LEU A 48 13.43 16.16 1.51
N LEU A 49 13.83 15.08 0.84
CA LEU A 49 12.97 13.90 0.69
C LEU A 49 12.59 13.30 2.05
N GLY A 50 13.55 13.14 2.95
CA GLY A 50 13.32 12.65 4.30
C GLY A 50 12.32 13.51 5.08
N ASN A 51 12.42 14.83 4.96
CA ASN A 51 11.46 15.77 5.56
C ASN A 51 10.06 15.62 4.95
N MET A 52 9.94 15.42 3.63
CA MET A 52 8.64 15.19 2.98
C MET A 52 7.98 13.91 3.49
N LEU A 53 8.75 12.83 3.60
CA LEU A 53 8.25 11.56 4.14
C LEU A 53 7.88 11.69 5.62
N LEU A 54 8.68 12.40 6.42
CA LEU A 54 8.37 12.67 7.83
C LEU A 54 7.08 13.46 7.96
N LEU A 55 6.90 14.52 7.18
CA LEU A 55 5.66 15.28 7.15
C LEU A 55 4.46 14.42 6.75
N ALA A 56 4.64 13.48 5.82
CA ALA A 56 3.58 12.52 5.46
C ALA A 56 3.15 11.69 6.66
N ARG A 57 4.13 11.18 7.44
CA ARG A 57 3.85 10.42 8.67
C ARG A 57 3.19 11.25 9.77
N VAL A 58 3.56 12.52 9.88
CA VAL A 58 2.88 13.43 10.82
C VAL A 58 1.44 13.65 10.40
N MET A 59 1.16 13.74 9.09
CA MET A 59 -0.20 13.83 8.58
C MET A 59 -1.02 12.55 8.86
N ASP A 60 -0.40 11.36 8.79
CA ASP A 60 -1.06 10.08 9.11
C ASP A 60 -1.70 10.10 10.52
N VAL A 61 -1.07 10.77 11.49
CA VAL A 61 -1.61 10.93 12.87
C VAL A 61 -2.99 11.58 12.88
N PHE A 62 -3.28 12.45 11.92
CA PHE A 62 -4.56 13.13 11.78
C PHE A 62 -5.50 12.41 10.81
N THR A 63 -4.99 11.95 9.67
CA THR A 63 -5.81 11.32 8.64
C THR A 63 -6.32 9.95 9.07
N ASP A 64 -5.54 9.18 9.83
CA ASP A 64 -5.92 7.83 10.25
C ASP A 64 -7.17 7.82 11.16
N PRO A 65 -7.23 8.61 12.26
CA PRO A 65 -8.45 8.72 13.06
C PRO A 65 -9.64 9.30 12.29
N LEU A 66 -9.39 10.27 11.41
CA LEU A 66 -10.43 10.93 10.63
C LEU A 66 -11.10 9.95 9.65
N VAL A 67 -10.30 9.21 8.89
CA VAL A 67 -10.78 8.16 7.98
C VAL A 67 -11.41 7.02 8.75
N GLY A 68 -10.85 6.61 9.89
CA GLY A 68 -11.46 5.63 10.78
C GLY A 68 -12.87 6.04 11.17
N TYR A 69 -13.03 7.25 11.72
CA TYR A 69 -14.30 7.81 12.16
C TYR A 69 -15.32 7.97 11.03
N TRP A 70 -14.92 8.51 9.87
CA TRP A 70 -15.82 8.70 8.75
C TRP A 70 -16.21 7.39 8.08
N SER A 71 -15.26 6.46 7.93
CA SER A 71 -15.58 5.12 7.43
C SER A 71 -16.54 4.41 8.37
N ASP A 72 -16.42 4.57 9.69
CA ASP A 72 -17.34 4.04 10.70
C ASP A 72 -18.79 4.57 10.62
N ARG A 73 -19.02 5.70 9.94
CA ARG A 73 -20.35 6.31 9.80
C ARG A 73 -20.92 6.21 8.39
N THR A 74 -20.14 5.70 7.46
CA THR A 74 -20.54 5.62 6.05
C THR A 74 -21.64 4.58 5.89
N ARG A 75 -22.81 5.01 5.42
CA ARG A 75 -23.94 4.14 5.07
C ARG A 75 -23.99 4.02 3.56
N SER A 76 -23.61 2.85 3.03
CA SER A 76 -23.66 2.57 1.60
C SER A 76 -24.24 1.18 1.34
N ARG A 77 -24.75 0.97 0.12
CA ARG A 77 -25.24 -0.33 -0.35
C ARG A 77 -24.16 -1.43 -0.39
N TRP A 78 -22.88 -1.06 -0.44
CA TRP A 78 -21.74 -1.98 -0.45
C TRP A 78 -21.17 -2.22 0.95
N GLY A 79 -21.86 -1.72 1.98
CA GLY A 79 -21.39 -1.73 3.36
C GLY A 79 -20.57 -0.49 3.70
N ARG A 80 -20.01 -0.52 4.90
CA ARG A 80 -19.46 0.65 5.57
C ARG A 80 -18.02 0.99 5.15
N ARG A 81 -17.17 -0.03 5.06
CA ARG A 81 -15.72 0.12 4.80
C ARG A 81 -15.34 0.09 3.32
N ARG A 82 -16.07 -0.68 2.51
CA ARG A 82 -15.74 -0.91 1.09
C ARG A 82 -15.71 0.37 0.23
N PRO A 83 -16.61 1.35 0.39
CA PRO A 83 -16.57 2.57 -0.43
C PRO A 83 -15.25 3.34 -0.28
N TRP A 84 -14.68 3.39 0.93
CA TRP A 84 -13.42 4.08 1.19
C TRP A 84 -12.25 3.40 0.47
N ILE A 85 -12.21 2.07 0.48
CA ILE A 85 -11.21 1.30 -0.28
C ILE A 85 -11.35 1.58 -1.78
N VAL A 86 -12.57 1.55 -2.31
CA VAL A 86 -12.85 1.78 -3.73
C VAL A 86 -12.47 3.20 -4.16
N VAL A 87 -12.69 4.21 -3.32
CA VAL A 87 -12.29 5.61 -3.61
C VAL A 87 -10.80 5.83 -3.41
N GLY A 88 -10.17 5.16 -2.44
CA GLY A 88 -8.74 5.25 -2.22
C GLY A 88 -7.93 4.67 -3.39
N MET A 89 -8.43 3.63 -4.05
CA MET A 89 -7.75 2.98 -5.19
C MET A 89 -7.38 3.94 -6.35
N PRO A 90 -8.30 4.73 -6.94
CA PRO A 90 -7.93 5.66 -8.00
C PRO A 90 -6.97 6.76 -7.51
N ILE A 91 -7.08 7.22 -6.26
CA ILE A 91 -6.15 8.19 -5.68
C ILE A 91 -4.75 7.56 -5.58
N LEU A 92 -4.67 6.30 -5.14
CA LEU A 92 -3.44 5.53 -5.08
C LEU A 92 -2.83 5.39 -6.49
N THR A 93 -3.62 4.92 -7.46
CA THR A 93 -3.18 4.72 -8.85
C THR A 93 -2.69 6.02 -9.48
N LEU A 94 -3.39 7.13 -9.31
CA LEU A 94 -2.97 8.43 -9.83
C LEU A 94 -1.67 8.90 -9.16
N SER A 95 -1.56 8.77 -7.84
CA SER A 95 -0.35 9.14 -7.12
C SER A 95 0.85 8.31 -7.57
N PHE A 96 0.66 7.00 -7.77
CA PHE A 96 1.66 6.11 -8.35
C PHE A 96 2.07 6.54 -9.77
N TYR A 97 1.08 6.80 -10.63
CA TYR A 97 1.33 7.21 -12.00
C TYR A 97 2.18 8.48 -12.06
N PHE A 98 1.81 9.51 -11.29
CA PHE A 98 2.55 10.77 -11.24
C PHE A 98 3.92 10.68 -10.58
N LEU A 99 4.11 9.72 -9.66
CA LEU A 99 5.38 9.48 -8.99
C LEU A 99 6.39 8.76 -9.89
N PHE A 100 5.94 7.85 -10.76
CA PHE A 100 6.84 7.10 -11.65
C PHE A 100 6.94 7.68 -13.06
N LEU A 101 5.89 8.36 -13.56
CA LEU A 101 5.86 9.01 -14.87
C LEU A 101 5.56 10.52 -14.72
N PRO A 102 6.50 11.32 -14.21
CA PRO A 102 6.29 12.76 -14.09
C PRO A 102 6.22 13.44 -15.46
N SER A 103 5.11 14.13 -15.74
CA SER A 103 4.96 14.93 -16.96
C SER A 103 5.50 16.35 -16.75
N GLY A 104 6.80 16.56 -16.97
CA GLY A 104 7.43 17.89 -16.96
C GLY A 104 8.50 18.06 -15.88
N LYS A 105 8.81 19.33 -15.52
CA LYS A 105 9.82 19.64 -14.50
C LYS A 105 9.35 19.19 -13.12
N VAL A 106 10.02 18.18 -12.59
CA VAL A 106 9.81 17.67 -11.23
C VAL A 106 10.43 18.66 -10.24
N GLY A 107 9.58 19.36 -9.50
CA GLY A 107 9.99 20.20 -8.37
C GLY A 107 9.70 19.55 -7.02
N ALA A 108 10.29 20.09 -5.96
CA ALA A 108 10.04 19.65 -4.59
C ALA A 108 8.54 19.64 -4.21
N GLY A 109 7.80 20.68 -4.60
CA GLY A 109 6.35 20.75 -4.34
C GLY A 109 5.54 19.68 -5.06
N TYR A 110 5.95 19.31 -6.28
CA TYR A 110 5.30 18.24 -7.04
C TYR A 110 5.49 16.88 -6.36
N LEU A 111 6.74 16.57 -6.00
CA LEU A 111 7.06 15.33 -5.28
C LEU A 111 6.32 15.25 -3.95
N PHE A 112 6.30 16.36 -3.19
CA PHE A 112 5.57 16.43 -1.93
C PHE A 112 4.07 16.14 -2.11
N ALA A 113 3.43 16.73 -3.13
CA ALA A 113 2.02 16.47 -3.42
C ALA A 113 1.76 14.99 -3.79
N CYS A 114 2.65 14.37 -4.58
CA CYS A 114 2.55 12.95 -4.92
C CYS A 114 2.69 12.05 -3.68
N ILE A 115 3.65 12.36 -2.79
CA ILE A 115 3.84 11.65 -1.52
C ILE A 115 2.59 11.81 -0.65
N MET A 116 2.09 13.03 -0.45
CA MET A 116 0.86 13.26 0.33
C MET A 116 -0.34 12.49 -0.23
N GLY A 117 -0.54 12.53 -1.55
CA GLY A 117 -1.61 11.80 -2.22
C GLY A 117 -1.50 10.29 -2.05
N LEU A 118 -0.28 9.76 -2.16
CA LEU A 118 0.01 8.35 -1.94
C LEU A 118 -0.35 7.94 -0.51
N TYR A 119 0.15 8.65 0.50
CA TYR A 119 -0.10 8.34 1.92
C TYR A 119 -1.57 8.49 2.29
N LEU A 120 -2.24 9.54 1.81
CA LEU A 120 -3.68 9.71 2.01
C LEU A 120 -4.47 8.53 1.43
N ALA A 121 -4.12 8.09 0.21
CA ALA A 121 -4.76 6.93 -0.40
C ALA A 121 -4.52 5.65 0.39
N LEU A 122 -3.31 5.46 0.92
CA LEU A 122 -2.98 4.34 1.81
C LEU A 122 -3.83 4.37 3.08
N THR A 123 -3.96 5.51 3.75
CA THR A 123 -4.84 5.65 4.91
C THR A 123 -6.29 5.29 4.55
N MET A 124 -6.81 5.81 3.43
CA MET A 124 -8.18 5.52 2.96
C MET A 124 -8.44 4.05 2.67
N ILE A 125 -7.39 3.29 2.33
CA ILE A 125 -7.51 1.86 2.03
C ILE A 125 -7.24 1.01 3.28
N LEU A 126 -6.09 1.22 3.94
CA LEU A 126 -5.60 0.37 5.02
C LEU A 126 -6.44 0.50 6.29
N ILE A 127 -6.87 1.71 6.68
CA ILE A 127 -7.65 1.88 7.92
C ILE A 127 -8.99 1.15 7.85
N PRO A 128 -9.81 1.33 6.78
CA PRO A 128 -11.04 0.56 6.64
C PRO A 128 -10.81 -0.93 6.42
N TYR A 129 -9.73 -1.31 5.72
CA TYR A 129 -9.38 -2.71 5.47
C TYR A 129 -9.01 -3.45 6.77
N TYR A 130 -8.14 -2.88 7.61
CA TYR A 130 -7.79 -3.46 8.90
C TYR A 130 -8.96 -3.49 9.88
N SER A 131 -9.79 -2.45 9.88
CA SER A 131 -11.03 -2.44 10.66
C SER A 131 -11.98 -3.55 10.21
N TRP A 132 -12.07 -3.81 8.91
CA TRP A 132 -12.88 -4.90 8.36
C TRP A 132 -12.38 -6.28 8.81
N ALA A 133 -11.06 -6.47 8.96
CA ALA A 133 -10.50 -7.70 9.55
C ALA A 133 -11.02 -7.97 10.97
N ALA A 134 -11.11 -6.93 11.81
CA ALA A 134 -11.59 -7.05 13.18
C ALA A 134 -13.11 -7.34 13.24
N GLU A 135 -13.87 -6.90 12.25
CA GLU A 135 -15.32 -7.14 12.12
C GLU A 135 -15.65 -8.57 11.63
N LEU A 136 -14.68 -9.33 11.09
CA LEU A 136 -14.91 -10.68 10.55
C LEU A 136 -15.10 -11.77 11.61
N SER A 137 -14.61 -11.55 12.83
CA SER A 137 -14.74 -12.50 13.95
C SER A 137 -14.52 -11.78 15.28
N ASP A 138 -15.25 -12.16 16.32
CA ASP A 138 -15.04 -11.67 17.69
C ASP A 138 -14.01 -12.50 18.47
N ASP A 139 -13.71 -13.72 18.00
CA ASP A 139 -12.70 -14.57 18.63
C ASP A 139 -11.26 -14.12 18.31
N TYR A 140 -10.44 -14.02 19.36
CA TYR A 140 -9.05 -13.58 19.27
C TYR A 140 -8.17 -14.53 18.44
N ARG A 141 -8.39 -15.86 18.53
CA ARG A 141 -7.60 -16.82 17.75
C ARG A 141 -7.96 -16.70 16.27
N GLU A 142 -9.23 -16.53 15.95
CA GLU A 142 -9.66 -16.34 14.57
C GLU A 142 -9.16 -15.02 13.98
N ARG A 143 -9.19 -13.91 14.75
CA ARG A 143 -8.55 -12.64 14.34
C ARG A 143 -7.06 -12.80 14.05
N SER A 144 -6.36 -13.55 14.90
CA SER A 144 -4.94 -13.88 14.68
C SER A 144 -4.75 -14.69 13.39
N ARG A 145 -5.65 -15.63 13.08
CA ARG A 145 -5.63 -16.38 11.80
C ARG A 145 -5.90 -15.48 10.60
N ILE A 146 -6.86 -14.56 10.68
CA ILE A 146 -7.18 -13.60 9.60
C ILE A 146 -5.94 -12.74 9.29
N THR A 147 -5.34 -12.15 10.33
CA THR A 147 -4.12 -11.34 10.18
C THR A 147 -2.95 -12.17 9.66
N GLY A 148 -2.77 -13.41 10.14
CA GLY A 148 -1.73 -14.31 9.66
C GLY A 148 -1.86 -14.65 8.18
N TRP A 149 -3.06 -15.00 7.70
CA TRP A 149 -3.33 -15.26 6.29
C TRP A 149 -3.10 -14.02 5.42
N ARG A 150 -3.59 -12.86 5.88
CA ARG A 150 -3.38 -11.59 5.22
C ARG A 150 -1.89 -11.29 5.04
N SER A 151 -1.12 -11.31 6.13
CA SER A 151 0.31 -11.02 6.09
C SER A 151 1.09 -12.02 5.23
N ALA A 152 0.77 -13.31 5.31
CA ALA A 152 1.42 -14.32 4.47
C ALA A 152 1.20 -14.06 2.97
N ILE A 153 -0.02 -13.72 2.57
CA ILE A 153 -0.35 -13.37 1.19
C ILE A 153 0.31 -12.04 0.78
N GLY A 154 0.32 -11.04 1.68
CA GLY A 154 1.01 -9.77 1.47
C GLY A 154 2.52 -9.96 1.22
N ILE A 155 3.18 -10.85 1.97
CA ILE A 155 4.59 -11.21 1.76
C ILE A 155 4.80 -11.83 0.38
N VAL A 156 3.91 -12.73 -0.07
CA VAL A 156 3.99 -13.28 -1.44
C VAL A 156 3.87 -12.16 -2.48
N GLY A 157 2.99 -11.18 -2.28
CA GLY A 157 2.89 -10.00 -3.14
C GLY A 157 4.15 -9.15 -3.16
N ASN A 158 4.78 -8.94 -2.02
CA ASN A 158 6.04 -8.21 -1.90
C ASN A 158 7.20 -8.93 -2.60
N ILE A 159 7.33 -10.25 -2.42
CA ILE A 159 8.35 -11.06 -3.11
C ILE A 159 8.11 -11.02 -4.62
N ALA A 160 6.85 -11.16 -5.05
CA ALA A 160 6.50 -11.07 -6.47
C ALA A 160 6.91 -9.72 -7.08
N ALA A 161 6.72 -8.60 -6.37
CA ALA A 161 7.14 -7.28 -6.85
C ALA A 161 8.64 -7.17 -7.08
N GLN A 162 9.45 -7.77 -6.19
CA GLN A 162 10.91 -7.79 -6.34
C GLN A 162 11.37 -8.76 -7.44
N GLY A 163 10.63 -9.85 -7.65
CA GLY A 163 10.93 -10.83 -8.70
C GLY A 163 10.63 -10.35 -10.12
N VAL A 164 9.70 -9.40 -10.30
CA VAL A 164 9.31 -8.91 -11.65
C VAL A 164 10.48 -8.29 -12.43
N PRO A 165 11.28 -7.35 -11.88
CA PRO A 165 12.47 -6.84 -12.55
C PRO A 165 13.44 -7.95 -12.97
N ILE A 166 13.72 -8.90 -12.07
CA ILE A 166 14.62 -10.04 -12.31
C ILE A 166 14.09 -10.93 -13.45
N LEU A 167 12.78 -11.21 -13.44
CA LEU A 167 12.15 -12.00 -14.48
C LEU A 167 12.21 -11.30 -15.84
N PHE A 168 12.01 -9.98 -15.87
CA PHE A 168 12.14 -9.19 -17.09
C PHE A 168 13.57 -9.20 -17.65
N LEU A 169 14.58 -9.07 -16.77
CA LEU A 169 15.98 -9.19 -17.14
C LEU A 169 16.28 -10.55 -17.80
N VAL A 170 15.86 -11.65 -17.16
CA VAL A 170 16.13 -13.02 -17.62
C VAL A 170 15.38 -13.35 -18.91
N LEU A 171 14.11 -12.94 -19.04
CA LEU A 171 13.27 -13.32 -20.19
C LEU A 171 13.46 -12.44 -21.42
N PHE A 172 13.66 -11.14 -21.22
CA PHE A 172 13.70 -10.17 -22.32
C PHE A 172 15.10 -9.60 -22.58
N ASN A 173 16.11 -10.03 -21.82
CA ASN A 173 17.47 -9.49 -21.85
C ASN A 173 17.49 -7.94 -21.72
N TYR A 174 16.47 -7.39 -21.08
CA TYR A 174 16.20 -5.96 -21.01
C TYR A 174 16.84 -5.40 -19.74
N GLY A 175 18.16 -5.18 -19.76
CA GLY A 175 18.88 -4.50 -18.69
C GLY A 175 20.35 -4.89 -18.55
N GLY A 176 21.10 -4.77 -19.65
CA GLY A 176 22.55 -4.63 -19.63
C GLY A 176 22.98 -3.18 -19.32
N ASP A 177 22.32 -2.51 -18.37
CA ASP A 177 22.80 -1.26 -17.79
C ASP A 177 23.02 -1.48 -16.29
N GLU A 178 24.27 -1.26 -15.87
CA GLU A 178 24.78 -1.50 -14.51
C GLU A 178 23.95 -0.82 -13.41
N ALA A 179 23.18 0.22 -13.75
CA ALA A 179 22.32 0.95 -12.83
C ALA A 179 21.19 0.11 -12.21
N VAL A 180 20.60 -0.84 -12.95
CA VAL A 180 19.54 -1.73 -12.40
C VAL A 180 20.15 -2.82 -11.51
N MET A 181 21.36 -3.28 -11.85
CA MET A 181 22.10 -4.29 -11.09
C MET A 181 22.77 -3.73 -9.83
N THR A 182 22.96 -2.40 -9.73
CA THR A 182 23.60 -1.76 -8.56
C THR A 182 22.61 -1.50 -7.41
N ILE A 183 21.30 -1.49 -7.69
CA ILE A 183 20.24 -1.17 -6.71
C ILE A 183 19.69 -2.44 -6.04
N LEU A 184 20.00 -3.64 -6.54
CA LEU A 184 19.67 -4.95 -5.95
C LEU A 184 20.89 -5.59 -5.29
#